data_AF-A0A534CBR4-F1
#
_entry.id   AF-A0A534CBR4-F1
#
_cell.length_a   1.000
_cell.length_b   1.000
_cell.length_c   1.000
_cell.angle_alpha   90.00
_cell.angle_beta   90.00
_cell.angle_gamma   90.00
#
_symmetry.space_group_name_H-M   'P 1'
#
loop_
_entity.id
_entity.type
_entity.pdbx_description
1 polymer ?
#
loop_
_entity_poly.entity_id
_entity_poly.type
_entity_poly.pdbx_seq_one_letter_code
_entity_poly.pdbx_strand_id
1 'polypeptide(L)'
;MAIVRYRALPITACLALVALAACAPEGQDEMSWARAALARNDRIEVVAADRQSGTFTVRVKDTGELRMVRADQLIAGPALPANAPAAAAGTAAPPAATPVTAEDGPLASAGEAAVRQDAKPQAAAPAGTRADTAGGRVLKEGPGYTIKAASTAAPAAGGRVRDSTVTSAAVERRHEPIVCQGSRLLHIDNRNLEFDGDAVSAQDGCEIHITNSHISATGVGVTARAANVHIDNSLIEGDTASIDASDGAQVYA
;
A
#
# COMPACT_ATOMS: atom_id res chain seq x y z
N MET A 1 -62.54 30.20 5.59
CA MET A 1 -61.15 30.52 5.23
C MET A 1 -60.43 30.97 6.50
N ALA A 2 -59.57 30.11 7.06
CA ALA A 2 -58.81 30.40 8.27
C ALA A 2 -57.33 30.62 7.91
N ILE A 3 -56.78 31.77 8.30
CA ILE A 3 -55.40 32.16 8.04
C ILE A 3 -54.57 31.75 9.26
N VAL A 4 -53.73 30.72 9.11
CA VAL A 4 -52.79 30.27 10.14
C VAL A 4 -51.54 31.14 10.09
N ARG A 5 -51.25 31.84 11.20
CA ARG A 5 -50.04 32.65 11.37
C ARG A 5 -48.97 31.83 12.09
N TYR A 6 -47.93 31.41 11.37
CA TYR A 6 -46.75 30.79 11.98
C TYR A 6 -45.90 31.86 12.67
N ARG A 7 -45.79 31.78 14.00
CA ARG A 7 -44.82 32.57 14.78
C ARG A 7 -43.44 31.98 14.57
N ALA A 8 -42.50 32.84 14.16
CA ALA A 8 -41.08 32.53 14.04
C ALA A 8 -40.54 32.09 15.41
N LEU A 9 -40.27 30.79 15.56
CA LEU A 9 -39.48 30.29 16.68
C LEU A 9 -37.99 30.59 16.42
N PRO A 10 -37.22 30.99 17.44
CA PRO A 10 -35.81 31.31 17.31
C PRO A 10 -35.00 30.05 16.97
N ILE A 11 -34.41 30.05 15.77
CA ILE A 11 -33.58 28.98 15.17
C ILE A 11 -32.28 28.73 15.97
N THR A 12 -31.94 29.59 16.92
CA THR A 12 -30.67 29.58 17.66
C THR A 12 -30.51 28.44 18.68
N ALA A 13 -31.58 27.75 19.10
CA ALA A 13 -31.48 26.67 20.08
C ALA A 13 -31.07 25.30 19.50
N CYS A 14 -31.22 25.08 18.18
CA CYS A 14 -30.88 23.78 17.56
C CYS A 14 -29.40 23.61 17.22
N LEU A 15 -28.61 24.68 17.11
CA LEU A 15 -27.19 24.59 16.73
C LEU A 15 -26.27 24.15 17.89
N ALA A 16 -26.69 24.32 19.15
CA ALA A 16 -25.88 23.93 20.31
C ALA A 16 -25.89 22.41 20.58
N LEU A 17 -26.92 21.68 20.13
CA LEU A 17 -27.05 20.24 20.36
C LEU A 17 -26.22 19.37 19.40
N VAL A 18 -25.80 19.91 18.25
CA VAL A 18 -25.00 19.15 17.26
C VAL A 18 -23.51 19.12 17.62
N ALA A 19 -23.01 20.11 18.39
CA ALA A 19 -21.59 20.21 18.73
C ALA A 19 -21.10 19.18 19.77
N LEU A 20 -22.01 18.51 20.50
CA LEU A 20 -21.66 17.53 21.54
C LEU A 20 -21.62 16.07 21.04
N ALA A 21 -22.03 15.80 19.81
CA ALA A 21 -22.05 14.44 19.24
C ALA A 21 -20.77 14.05 18.48
N ALA A 22 -19.80 14.95 18.36
CA ALA A 22 -18.59 14.74 17.54
C ALA A 22 -17.36 14.24 18.31
N CYS A 23 -17.48 13.97 19.62
CA CYS A 23 -16.42 13.34 20.43
C CYS A 23 -16.87 11.94 20.90
N ALA A 24 -17.25 11.07 19.97
CA ALA A 24 -17.24 9.64 20.27
C ALA A 24 -15.79 9.14 20.08
N PRO A 25 -15.19 8.46 21.08
CA PRO A 25 -13.87 7.87 20.91
C PRO A 25 -13.93 6.79 19.82
N GLU A 26 -13.29 7.04 18.69
CA GLU A 26 -13.34 6.20 17.47
C GLU A 26 -13.07 4.70 17.73
N GLY A 27 -12.34 4.34 18.79
CA GLY A 27 -12.07 2.95 19.15
C GLY A 27 -13.22 2.18 19.83
N GLN A 28 -14.24 2.85 20.38
CA GLN A 28 -15.31 2.17 21.11
C GLN A 28 -16.34 1.53 20.17
N ASP A 29 -16.54 2.14 19.00
CA ASP A 29 -17.44 1.63 17.97
C ASP A 29 -16.84 0.43 17.24
N GLU A 30 -15.52 0.40 17.03
CA GLU A 30 -14.82 -0.69 16.34
C GLU A 30 -15.00 -2.04 17.05
N MET A 31 -14.80 -2.11 18.37
CA MET A 31 -14.97 -3.35 19.14
C MET A 31 -16.43 -3.83 19.15
N SER A 32 -17.40 -2.90 19.11
CA SER A 32 -18.83 -3.23 19.06
C SER A 32 -19.21 -3.82 17.70
N TRP A 33 -18.69 -3.23 16.62
CA TRP A 33 -18.86 -3.70 15.26
C TRP A 33 -18.20 -5.07 15.06
N ALA A 34 -16.95 -5.24 15.52
CA ALA A 34 -16.19 -6.48 15.42
C ALA A 34 -16.90 -7.64 16.11
N ARG A 35 -17.44 -7.41 17.31
CA ARG A 35 -18.26 -8.40 18.01
C ARG A 35 -19.53 -8.76 17.23
N ALA A 36 -20.21 -7.77 16.66
CA ALA A 36 -21.41 -8.00 15.85
C ALA A 36 -21.10 -8.76 14.56
N ALA A 37 -19.95 -8.52 13.94
CA ALA A 37 -19.49 -9.25 12.76
C ALA A 37 -19.17 -10.72 13.09
N LEU A 38 -18.42 -10.96 14.18
CA LEU A 38 -18.11 -12.32 14.66
C LEU A 38 -19.37 -13.12 15.02
N ALA A 39 -20.37 -12.46 15.63
CA ALA A 39 -21.63 -13.08 16.01
C ALA A 39 -22.50 -13.54 14.81
N ARG A 40 -22.23 -13.07 13.59
CA ARG A 40 -22.92 -13.51 12.36
C ARG A 40 -22.40 -14.85 11.84
N ASN A 41 -21.31 -15.37 12.37
CA ASN A 41 -20.73 -16.63 11.96
C ASN A 41 -21.07 -17.73 12.98
N ASP A 42 -21.99 -18.62 12.62
CA ASP A 42 -22.49 -19.67 13.52
C ASP A 42 -21.43 -20.70 13.94
N ARG A 43 -20.29 -20.77 13.23
CA ARG A 43 -19.21 -21.72 13.48
C ARG A 43 -18.22 -21.26 14.56
N ILE A 44 -18.31 -20.02 15.01
CA ILE A 44 -17.43 -19.46 16.02
C ILE A 44 -18.22 -18.95 17.22
N GLU A 45 -17.60 -18.94 18.38
CA GLU A 45 -18.15 -18.43 19.63
C GLU A 45 -17.12 -17.52 20.29
N VAL A 46 -17.50 -16.28 20.61
CA VAL A 46 -16.59 -15.35 21.29
C VAL A 46 -16.57 -15.71 22.79
N VAL A 47 -15.45 -16.24 23.29
CA VAL A 47 -15.30 -16.63 24.69
C VAL A 47 -14.76 -15.49 25.57
N ALA A 48 -13.97 -14.58 25.00
CA ALA A 48 -13.46 -13.41 25.69
C ALA A 48 -13.22 -12.25 24.72
N ALA A 49 -13.25 -11.02 25.23
CA ALA A 49 -12.90 -9.81 24.49
C ALA A 49 -12.07 -8.89 25.38
N ASP A 50 -10.86 -8.57 24.95
CA ASP A 50 -9.97 -7.63 25.60
C ASP A 50 -10.00 -6.29 24.86
N ARG A 51 -10.56 -5.27 25.52
CA ARG A 51 -10.69 -3.92 24.97
C ARG A 51 -9.37 -3.15 24.94
N GLN A 52 -8.42 -3.49 25.81
CA GLN A 52 -7.17 -2.76 25.89
C GLN A 52 -6.23 -3.15 24.74
N SER A 53 -6.25 -4.44 24.35
CA SER A 53 -5.47 -4.96 23.22
C SER A 53 -6.25 -5.01 21.90
N GLY A 54 -7.57 -4.78 21.91
CA GLY A 54 -8.40 -4.89 20.72
C GLY A 54 -8.51 -6.33 20.20
N THR A 55 -8.45 -7.33 21.08
CA THR A 55 -8.45 -8.75 20.71
C THR A 55 -9.70 -9.49 21.18
N PHE A 56 -10.11 -10.47 20.40
CA PHE A 56 -11.17 -11.44 20.72
C PHE A 56 -10.56 -12.83 20.81
N THR A 57 -10.86 -13.55 21.88
CA THR A 57 -10.63 -14.99 21.93
C THR A 57 -11.89 -15.66 21.42
N VAL A 58 -11.79 -16.34 20.28
CA VAL A 58 -12.87 -17.07 19.63
C VAL A 58 -12.62 -18.57 19.74
N ARG A 59 -13.67 -19.33 20.04
CA ARG A 59 -13.68 -20.78 19.95
C ARG A 59 -14.31 -21.20 18.64
N VAL A 60 -13.65 -22.05 17.88
CA VAL A 60 -14.27 -22.71 16.72
C VAL A 60 -15.14 -23.85 17.26
N LYS A 61 -16.46 -23.82 17.01
CA LYS A 61 -17.39 -24.79 17.59
C LYS A 61 -17.14 -26.21 17.11
N ASP A 62 -16.71 -26.37 15.86
CA ASP A 62 -16.46 -27.69 15.24
C ASP A 62 -15.27 -28.42 15.90
N THR A 63 -14.21 -27.69 16.28
CA THR A 63 -12.95 -28.27 16.78
C THR A 63 -12.70 -28.01 18.27
N GLY A 64 -13.40 -27.05 18.87
CA GLY A 64 -13.13 -26.55 20.22
C GLY A 64 -11.86 -25.70 20.34
N GLU A 65 -11.13 -25.48 19.24
CA GLU A 65 -9.88 -24.72 19.21
C GLU A 65 -10.12 -23.25 19.58
N LEU A 66 -9.29 -22.71 20.47
CA LEU A 66 -9.29 -21.31 20.82
C LEU A 66 -8.29 -20.55 19.95
N ARG A 67 -8.74 -19.46 19.33
CA ARG A 67 -7.92 -18.56 18.53
C ARG A 67 -8.07 -17.14 19.03
N MET A 68 -6.99 -16.37 18.93
CA MET A 68 -7.01 -14.95 19.21
C MET A 68 -7.08 -14.19 17.88
N VAL A 69 -8.04 -13.29 17.74
CA VAL A 69 -8.27 -12.49 16.52
C VAL A 69 -8.32 -11.03 16.92
N ARG A 70 -7.57 -10.18 16.21
CA ARG A 70 -7.60 -8.73 16.44
C ARG A 70 -8.75 -8.07 15.69
N ALA A 71 -9.29 -6.98 16.24
CA ALA A 71 -10.40 -6.23 15.64
C ALA A 71 -10.06 -5.74 14.21
N ASP A 72 -8.84 -5.25 13.99
CA ASP A 72 -8.35 -4.74 12.70
C ASP A 72 -8.12 -5.83 11.65
N GLN A 73 -8.04 -7.10 12.05
CA GLN A 73 -7.92 -8.24 11.13
C GLN A 73 -9.27 -8.76 10.65
N LEU A 74 -10.37 -8.24 11.21
CA LEU A 74 -11.72 -8.64 10.80
C LEU A 74 -12.12 -7.85 9.56
N ILE A 75 -12.23 -8.53 8.43
CA ILE A 75 -12.75 -7.96 7.18
C ILE A 75 -14.21 -8.40 7.05
N ALA A 76 -15.15 -7.47 7.18
CA ALA A 76 -16.56 -7.77 6.86
C ALA A 76 -16.73 -7.77 5.34
N GLY A 77 -16.77 -8.96 4.75
CA GLY A 77 -17.25 -9.11 3.38
C GLY A 77 -18.75 -8.77 3.29
N PRO A 78 -19.24 -8.30 2.12
CA PRO A 78 -20.68 -8.18 1.90
C PRO A 78 -21.33 -9.55 2.15
N ALA A 79 -22.51 -9.55 2.80
CA ALA A 79 -23.25 -10.76 3.09
C ALA A 79 -23.62 -11.46 1.77
N LEU A 80 -22.82 -12.47 1.38
CA LEU A 80 -23.13 -13.29 0.23
C LEU A 80 -24.37 -14.15 0.55
N PRO A 81 -25.31 -14.30 -0.40
CA PRO A 81 -26.49 -15.13 -0.19
C PRO A 81 -26.06 -16.57 0.13
N ALA A 82 -26.72 -17.17 1.14
CA ALA A 82 -26.37 -18.46 1.77
C ALA A 82 -26.34 -19.70 0.84
N ASN A 83 -26.52 -19.54 -0.47
CA ASN A 83 -26.55 -20.62 -1.47
C ASN A 83 -25.35 -20.64 -2.43
N ALA A 84 -24.31 -19.84 -2.21
CA ALA A 84 -23.10 -19.91 -3.02
C ALA A 84 -22.27 -21.16 -2.63
N PRO A 85 -21.94 -22.08 -3.57
CA PRO A 85 -21.10 -23.24 -3.27
C PRO A 85 -19.72 -22.77 -2.79
N ALA A 86 -19.30 -23.30 -1.64
CA ALA A 86 -18.01 -23.01 -1.03
C ALA A 86 -16.88 -23.39 -1.99
N ALA A 87 -16.30 -22.40 -2.67
CA ALA A 87 -15.07 -22.58 -3.42
C ALA A 87 -13.96 -22.87 -2.39
N ALA A 88 -13.42 -24.08 -2.46
CA ALA A 88 -12.35 -24.56 -1.60
C ALA A 88 -11.10 -23.67 -1.78
N ALA A 89 -10.89 -22.74 -0.85
CA ALA A 89 -9.62 -22.06 -0.68
C ALA A 89 -8.63 -23.06 -0.08
N GLY A 90 -7.84 -23.69 -0.95
CA GLY A 90 -6.68 -24.46 -0.54
C GLY A 90 -5.59 -23.54 -0.01
N THR A 91 -5.59 -23.29 1.30
CA THR A 91 -4.45 -22.68 1.99
C THR A 91 -3.32 -23.70 2.07
N ALA A 92 -2.32 -23.55 1.20
CA ALA A 92 -1.04 -24.23 1.37
C ALA A 92 -0.38 -23.72 2.65
N ALA A 93 -0.07 -24.65 3.55
CA ALA A 93 0.60 -24.38 4.82
C ALA A 93 2.04 -23.84 4.59
N PRO A 94 2.46 -22.77 5.28
CA PRO A 94 3.86 -22.35 5.30
C PRO A 94 4.72 -23.40 6.05
N PRO A 95 5.93 -23.73 5.56
CA PRO A 95 6.85 -24.59 6.30
C PRO A 95 7.33 -23.89 7.58
N ALA A 96 7.37 -24.66 8.67
CA ALA A 96 7.86 -24.24 9.97
C ALA A 96 9.33 -23.79 9.90
N ALA A 97 9.59 -22.53 10.23
CA ALA A 97 10.94 -22.03 10.47
C ALA A 97 11.41 -22.48 11.86
N THR A 98 12.50 -23.23 11.89
CA THR A 98 13.24 -23.60 13.11
C THR A 98 13.90 -22.36 13.73
N PRO A 99 13.89 -22.21 15.08
CA PRO A 99 14.59 -21.13 15.76
C PRO A 99 16.11 -21.33 15.67
N VAL A 100 16.83 -20.32 15.21
CA VAL A 100 18.30 -20.28 15.21
C VAL A 100 18.74 -19.68 16.54
N THR A 101 19.40 -20.50 17.35
CA THR A 101 20.02 -20.14 18.62
C THR A 101 21.11 -19.09 18.38
N ALA A 102 21.03 -17.96 19.07
CA ALA A 102 22.10 -16.98 19.14
C ALA A 102 23.26 -17.56 19.97
N GLU A 103 24.46 -17.60 19.38
CA GLU A 103 25.69 -17.89 20.09
C GLU A 103 26.51 -16.59 20.15
N ASP A 104 26.58 -16.05 21.37
CA ASP A 104 27.45 -14.96 21.80
C ASP A 104 28.92 -15.39 21.70
N GLY A 105 29.75 -14.54 21.09
CA GLY A 105 31.21 -14.72 21.02
C GLY A 105 31.93 -13.39 20.79
N PRO A 106 32.80 -12.92 21.73
CA PRO A 106 33.35 -11.58 21.69
C PRO A 106 34.80 -11.52 21.16
N LEU A 107 35.25 -10.26 20.95
CA LEU A 107 36.62 -9.73 20.91
C LEU A 107 37.33 -9.52 19.55
N ALA A 108 37.49 -8.22 19.26
CA ALA A 108 38.74 -7.51 18.99
C ALA A 108 39.60 -7.87 17.75
N SER A 109 39.75 -6.87 16.86
CA SER A 109 41.08 -6.43 16.42
C SER A 109 41.03 -5.03 15.81
N ALA A 110 41.84 -4.14 16.40
CA ALA A 110 42.31 -2.91 15.80
C ALA A 110 43.37 -3.22 14.73
N GLY A 111 43.46 -2.40 13.69
CA GLY A 111 44.49 -2.56 12.66
C GLY A 111 44.33 -1.64 11.47
N GLU A 112 44.63 -0.36 11.68
CA GLU A 112 45.46 0.49 10.82
C GLU A 112 45.89 -0.06 9.44
N ALA A 113 45.54 0.64 8.36
CA ALA A 113 46.51 1.21 7.41
C ALA A 113 45.80 1.80 6.17
N ALA A 114 46.08 3.06 5.91
CA ALA A 114 45.76 3.77 4.69
C ALA A 114 46.58 3.24 3.51
N VAL A 115 45.95 3.07 2.35
CA VAL A 115 46.63 3.19 1.05
C VAL A 115 45.71 3.94 0.08
N ARG A 116 46.12 5.16 -0.27
CA ARG A 116 45.70 5.85 -1.49
C ARG A 116 46.29 5.09 -2.67
N GLN A 117 45.50 4.81 -3.70
CA GLN A 117 46.06 4.45 -4.98
C GLN A 117 45.36 5.19 -6.12
N ASP A 118 46.22 5.86 -6.88
CA ASP A 118 45.95 6.82 -7.93
C ASP A 118 45.14 6.31 -9.11
N ALA A 119 44.51 7.29 -9.74
CA ALA A 119 43.75 7.24 -10.97
C ALA A 119 44.52 6.65 -12.16
N LYS A 120 43.79 5.94 -13.02
CA LYS A 120 44.14 5.78 -14.44
C LYS A 120 42.88 5.97 -15.30
N PRO A 121 42.87 6.89 -16.28
CA PRO A 121 41.76 7.04 -17.21
C PRO A 121 41.91 6.00 -18.33
N GLN A 122 40.88 5.19 -18.55
CA GLN A 122 40.83 4.24 -19.67
C GLN A 122 39.77 4.66 -20.68
N ALA A 123 40.24 4.75 -21.92
CA ALA A 123 39.59 5.34 -23.07
C ALA A 123 38.49 4.45 -23.71
N ALA A 124 37.50 5.17 -24.24
CA ALA A 124 36.62 4.95 -25.40
C ALA A 124 36.54 3.58 -26.13
N ALA A 125 35.27 3.18 -26.34
CA ALA A 125 34.63 2.60 -27.55
C ALA A 125 34.91 1.10 -27.89
N PRO A 126 33.98 0.37 -28.56
CA PRO A 126 32.95 0.84 -29.51
C PRO A 126 31.52 0.26 -29.36
N ALA A 127 30.64 0.81 -30.21
CA ALA A 127 29.25 0.43 -30.44
C ALA A 127 29.06 -1.02 -30.93
N GLY A 128 27.97 -1.65 -30.47
CA GLY A 128 27.55 -2.97 -30.91
C GLY A 128 26.03 -3.11 -30.96
N THR A 129 25.52 -3.22 -32.19
CA THR A 129 24.29 -3.92 -32.63
C THR A 129 22.92 -3.46 -32.13
N ARG A 130 22.21 -2.74 -33.03
CA ARG A 130 20.75 -2.73 -33.13
C ARG A 130 20.23 -4.15 -33.34
N ALA A 131 19.29 -4.57 -32.49
CA ALA A 131 18.40 -5.68 -32.78
C ALA A 131 16.96 -5.15 -32.74
N ASP A 132 16.36 -5.07 -33.93
CA ASP A 132 14.92 -5.01 -34.17
C ASP A 132 14.26 -6.24 -33.55
N THR A 133 13.32 -6.06 -32.62
CA THR A 133 12.10 -6.88 -32.53
C THR A 133 11.08 -6.13 -31.68
N ALA A 134 10.03 -5.63 -32.33
CA ALA A 134 8.85 -5.06 -31.68
C ALA A 134 8.07 -6.18 -30.97
N GLY A 135 8.10 -6.16 -29.63
CA GLY A 135 7.34 -7.07 -28.77
C GLY A 135 7.70 -6.76 -27.33
N GLY A 136 6.74 -6.25 -26.56
CA GLY A 136 6.95 -5.80 -25.18
C GLY A 136 7.60 -6.88 -24.33
N ARG A 137 8.88 -6.69 -23.99
CA ARG A 137 9.65 -7.62 -23.17
C ARG A 137 9.24 -7.46 -21.70
N VAL A 138 8.79 -8.56 -21.11
CA VAL A 138 8.75 -8.72 -19.65
C VAL A 138 10.21 -8.79 -19.18
N LEU A 139 10.64 -7.81 -18.40
CA LEU A 139 12.01 -7.68 -17.91
C LEU A 139 12.27 -8.62 -16.73
N LYS A 140 11.26 -8.82 -15.88
CA LYS A 140 11.33 -9.70 -14.70
C LYS A 140 9.92 -10.06 -14.24
N GLU A 141 9.71 -11.31 -13.87
CA GLU A 141 8.43 -11.79 -13.33
C GLU A 141 8.69 -12.62 -12.06
N GLY A 142 7.91 -12.36 -11.02
CA GLY A 142 7.98 -13.03 -9.72
C GLY A 142 6.61 -13.19 -9.09
N PRO A 143 6.47 -13.97 -7.99
CA PRO A 143 5.20 -14.13 -7.30
C PRO A 143 4.72 -12.78 -6.75
N GLY A 144 3.76 -12.17 -7.43
CA GLY A 144 3.13 -10.90 -7.06
C GLY A 144 3.51 -9.69 -7.91
N TYR A 145 4.44 -9.79 -8.87
CA TYR A 145 4.79 -8.65 -9.72
C TYR A 145 5.31 -9.05 -11.11
N THR A 146 5.05 -8.17 -12.09
CA THR A 146 5.58 -8.28 -13.46
C THR A 146 6.14 -6.93 -13.87
N ILE A 147 7.44 -6.84 -14.10
CA ILE A 147 8.09 -5.64 -14.61
C ILE A 147 8.08 -5.72 -16.14
N LYS A 148 7.32 -4.84 -16.79
CA LYS A 148 7.27 -4.74 -18.26
C LYS A 148 8.05 -3.51 -18.69
N ALA A 149 8.87 -3.64 -19.72
CA ALA A 149 9.45 -2.47 -20.36
C ALA A 149 8.33 -1.65 -20.98
N ALA A 150 8.29 -0.34 -20.70
CA ALA A 150 7.37 0.58 -21.35
C ALA A 150 7.56 0.45 -22.86
N SER A 151 6.55 -0.10 -23.52
CA SER A 151 6.54 -0.24 -24.97
C SER A 151 6.13 1.12 -25.51
N THR A 152 7.05 1.80 -26.18
CA THR A 152 6.79 3.02 -26.97
C THR A 152 5.92 2.64 -28.17
N ALA A 153 4.66 2.32 -27.91
CA ALA A 153 3.64 2.06 -28.93
C ALA A 153 2.63 3.21 -28.85
N ALA A 154 2.53 3.95 -29.95
CA ALA A 154 1.62 5.08 -30.11
C ALA A 154 0.17 4.72 -29.69
N PRO A 155 -0.59 5.66 -29.10
CA PRO A 155 -1.89 5.38 -28.52
C PRO A 155 -2.90 5.03 -29.62
N ALA A 156 -3.26 3.75 -29.72
CA ALA A 156 -4.45 3.33 -30.43
C ALA A 156 -5.65 3.53 -29.49
N ALA A 157 -6.51 4.48 -29.84
CA ALA A 157 -7.79 4.74 -29.19
C ALA A 157 -8.64 3.46 -29.13
N GLY A 158 -8.78 2.89 -27.93
CA GLY A 158 -9.51 1.64 -27.73
C GLY A 158 -9.45 1.21 -26.27
N GLY A 159 -10.04 2.01 -25.40
CA GLY A 159 -10.08 1.80 -23.95
C GLY A 159 -10.65 0.43 -23.58
N ARG A 160 -9.77 -0.48 -23.17
CA ARG A 160 -10.14 -1.56 -22.26
C ARG A 160 -9.85 -1.07 -20.86
N VAL A 161 -10.92 -0.75 -20.15
CA VAL A 161 -10.94 -0.57 -18.70
C VAL A 161 -10.35 -1.85 -18.10
N ARG A 162 -9.08 -1.79 -17.69
CA ARG A 162 -8.52 -2.82 -16.80
C ARG A 162 -9.07 -2.52 -15.42
N ASP A 163 -9.79 -3.48 -14.86
CA ASP A 163 -10.17 -3.50 -13.45
C ASP A 163 -8.90 -3.55 -12.59
N SER A 164 -8.30 -2.39 -12.33
CA SER A 164 -7.27 -2.21 -11.31
C SER A 164 -7.96 -2.19 -9.95
N THR A 165 -8.21 -3.37 -9.39
CA THR A 165 -8.80 -3.57 -8.05
C THR A 165 -7.84 -3.18 -6.90
N VAL A 166 -6.81 -2.37 -7.17
CA VAL A 166 -5.70 -2.14 -6.22
C VAL A 166 -6.12 -1.19 -5.11
N THR A 167 -7.05 -0.26 -5.33
CA THR A 167 -7.55 0.60 -4.25
C THR A 167 -8.98 1.05 -4.50
N SER A 168 -9.81 1.06 -3.45
CA SER A 168 -11.17 1.63 -3.46
C SER A 168 -11.16 3.15 -3.21
N ALA A 169 -9.98 3.77 -3.15
CA ALA A 169 -9.84 5.18 -2.82
C ALA A 169 -10.28 6.07 -4.00
N ALA A 170 -10.88 7.22 -3.68
CA ALA A 170 -11.26 8.20 -4.69
C ALA A 170 -10.02 8.70 -5.45
N VAL A 171 -10.12 8.80 -6.78
CA VAL A 171 -9.04 9.31 -7.64
C VAL A 171 -8.80 10.79 -7.33
N GLU A 172 -7.58 11.12 -6.94
CA GLU A 172 -7.10 12.50 -6.75
C GLU A 172 -6.18 12.89 -7.90
N ARG A 173 -6.61 13.90 -8.67
CA ARG A 173 -5.81 14.46 -9.76
C ARG A 173 -4.91 15.58 -9.26
N ARG A 174 -3.63 15.54 -9.64
CA ARG A 174 -2.65 16.58 -9.32
C ARG A 174 -1.87 16.97 -10.57
N HIS A 175 -1.64 18.26 -10.74
CA HIS A 175 -0.82 18.78 -11.85
C HIS A 175 0.64 19.03 -11.43
N GLU A 176 0.92 18.99 -10.12
CA GLU A 176 2.25 19.25 -9.58
C GLU A 176 2.88 17.96 -9.06
N PRO A 177 4.15 17.69 -9.39
CA PRO A 177 4.87 16.51 -8.92
C PRO A 177 5.06 16.55 -7.41
N ILE A 178 5.00 15.39 -6.75
CA ILE A 178 5.37 15.26 -5.34
C ILE A 178 6.89 15.19 -5.26
N VAL A 179 7.50 16.20 -4.65
CA VAL A 179 8.97 16.27 -4.49
C VAL A 179 9.36 15.91 -3.07
N CYS A 180 10.22 14.91 -2.94
CA CYS A 180 10.93 14.57 -1.72
C CYS A 180 12.43 14.80 -1.89
N GLN A 181 13.02 15.56 -0.98
CA GLN A 181 14.41 16.01 -1.06
C GLN A 181 15.11 15.93 0.30
N GLY A 182 16.41 15.70 0.26
CA GLY A 182 17.27 15.57 1.43
C GLY A 182 16.99 14.26 2.18
N SER A 183 17.43 14.19 3.44
CA SER A 183 17.21 13.03 4.31
C SER A 183 15.79 12.98 4.91
N ARG A 184 14.76 13.24 4.11
CA ARG A 184 13.36 13.24 4.55
C ARG A 184 12.72 11.89 4.24
N LEU A 185 11.78 11.51 5.10
CA LEU A 185 10.92 10.36 4.91
C LEU A 185 9.55 10.83 4.41
N LEU A 186 9.06 10.23 3.33
CA LEU A 186 7.74 10.50 2.74
C LEU A 186 6.95 9.21 2.63
N HIS A 187 5.71 9.23 3.14
CA HIS A 187 4.76 8.12 3.03
C HIS A 187 3.63 8.48 2.08
N ILE A 188 3.29 7.54 1.20
CA ILE A 188 2.16 7.60 0.28
C ILE A 188 1.34 6.32 0.50
N ASP A 189 0.33 6.41 1.36
CA ASP A 189 -0.43 5.24 1.80
C ASP A 189 -1.90 5.34 1.38
N ASN A 190 -2.43 4.26 0.80
CA ASN A 190 -3.86 4.12 0.48
C ASN A 190 -4.41 5.25 -0.42
N ARG A 191 -3.61 5.73 -1.38
CA ARG A 191 -4.00 6.81 -2.29
C ARG A 191 -4.21 6.30 -3.71
N ASN A 192 -5.12 6.95 -4.43
CA ASN A 192 -5.27 6.80 -5.86
C ASN A 192 -4.96 8.14 -6.52
N LEU A 193 -3.78 8.25 -7.13
CA LEU A 193 -3.23 9.50 -7.62
C LEU A 193 -3.08 9.47 -9.15
N GLU A 194 -3.50 10.55 -9.80
CA GLU A 194 -3.37 10.74 -11.24
C GLU A 194 -2.64 12.06 -11.50
N PHE A 195 -1.56 12.00 -12.29
CA PHE A 195 -0.64 13.12 -12.52
C PHE A 195 -0.53 13.51 -14.00
N ASP A 196 -0.60 14.81 -14.26
CA ASP A 196 -0.30 15.43 -15.55
C ASP A 196 1.19 15.75 -15.67
N GLY A 197 2.01 14.71 -15.71
CA GLY A 197 3.46 14.78 -15.86
C GLY A 197 4.15 13.70 -15.04
N ASP A 198 5.29 14.04 -14.46
CA ASP A 198 5.98 13.16 -13.51
C ASP A 198 5.22 13.13 -12.18
N ALA A 199 5.05 11.95 -11.58
CA ALA A 199 4.24 11.82 -10.37
C ALA A 199 5.05 12.08 -9.09
N VAL A 200 6.17 11.37 -8.89
CA VAL A 200 6.99 11.48 -7.68
C VAL A 200 8.46 11.65 -8.03
N SER A 201 9.13 12.61 -7.39
CA SER A 201 10.56 12.85 -7.52
C SER A 201 11.26 12.75 -6.16
N ALA A 202 12.07 11.72 -5.97
CA ALA A 202 12.91 11.48 -4.79
C ALA A 202 14.37 11.88 -5.08
N GLN A 203 14.96 12.75 -4.28
CA GLN A 203 16.32 13.25 -4.48
C GLN A 203 17.09 13.33 -3.16
N ASP A 204 18.42 13.32 -3.24
CA ASP A 204 19.36 13.69 -2.17
C ASP A 204 19.21 12.87 -0.87
N GLY A 205 19.08 11.55 -0.99
CA GLY A 205 18.98 10.66 0.16
C GLY A 205 17.57 10.55 0.74
N CYS A 206 16.54 11.02 0.04
CA CYS A 206 15.17 10.85 0.49
C CYS A 206 14.78 9.38 0.56
N GLU A 207 13.96 9.04 1.55
CA GLU A 207 13.33 7.75 1.69
C GLU A 207 11.82 7.89 1.43
N ILE A 208 11.29 7.11 0.47
CA ILE A 208 9.86 7.10 0.14
C ILE A 208 9.29 5.70 0.39
N HIS A 209 8.15 5.64 1.05
CA HIS A 209 7.34 4.43 1.23
C HIS A 209 6.00 4.62 0.53
N ILE A 210 5.69 3.74 -0.42
CA ILE A 210 4.45 3.75 -1.20
C ILE A 210 3.69 2.47 -0.88
N THR A 211 2.63 2.57 -0.09
CA THR A 211 1.87 1.42 0.41
C THR A 211 0.44 1.45 -0.08
N ASN A 212 -0.08 0.32 -0.59
CA ASN A 212 -1.49 0.17 -1.00
C ASN A 212 -2.00 1.30 -1.91
N SER A 213 -1.14 1.83 -2.77
CA SER A 213 -1.44 3.00 -3.58
C SER A 213 -1.45 2.68 -5.07
N HIS A 214 -2.26 3.42 -5.82
CA HIS A 214 -2.24 3.41 -7.28
C HIS A 214 -1.81 4.80 -7.75
N ILE A 215 -0.71 4.85 -8.50
CA ILE A 215 -0.16 6.08 -9.06
C ILE A 215 -0.16 5.94 -10.57
N SER A 216 -0.81 6.88 -11.25
CA SER A 216 -0.84 6.99 -12.70
C SER A 216 -0.26 8.33 -13.13
N ALA A 217 0.67 8.31 -14.09
CA ALA A 217 1.42 9.48 -14.53
C ALA A 217 1.53 9.51 -16.06
N THR A 218 1.31 10.67 -16.67
CA THR A 218 1.58 10.86 -18.11
C THR A 218 3.07 11.02 -18.44
N GLY A 219 3.92 11.20 -17.42
CA GLY A 219 5.38 11.23 -17.52
C GLY A 219 6.01 9.96 -16.93
N VAL A 220 6.96 10.15 -16.01
CA VAL A 220 7.55 9.07 -15.21
C VAL A 220 6.77 8.90 -13.91
N GLY A 221 6.44 7.66 -13.53
CA GLY A 221 5.73 7.37 -12.27
C GLY A 221 6.55 7.76 -11.04
N VAL A 222 7.75 7.20 -10.89
CA VAL A 222 8.67 7.57 -9.81
C VAL A 222 10.08 7.79 -10.36
N THR A 223 10.63 8.97 -10.12
CA THR A 223 12.02 9.30 -10.42
C THR A 223 12.81 9.34 -9.11
N ALA A 224 13.83 8.50 -8.96
CA ALA A 224 14.66 8.39 -7.77
C ALA A 224 16.13 8.68 -8.10
N ARG A 225 16.72 9.70 -7.47
CA ARG A 225 18.14 10.07 -7.62
C ARG A 225 18.84 10.06 -6.27
N ALA A 226 19.79 9.13 -6.09
CA ALA A 226 20.46 8.93 -4.81
C ALA A 226 19.46 8.78 -3.63
N ALA A 227 18.35 8.07 -3.84
CA ALA A 227 17.23 7.94 -2.91
C ALA A 227 16.82 6.47 -2.70
N ASN A 228 16.11 6.19 -1.62
CA ASN A 228 15.58 4.85 -1.30
C ASN A 228 14.06 4.85 -1.49
N VAL A 229 13.53 3.92 -2.28
CA VAL A 229 12.09 3.81 -2.55
C VAL A 229 11.61 2.41 -2.20
N HIS A 230 10.60 2.34 -1.34
CA HIS A 230 9.89 1.12 -0.94
C HIS A 230 8.48 1.15 -1.54
N ILE A 231 8.11 0.09 -2.24
CA ILE A 231 6.84 -0.04 -2.96
C ILE A 231 6.18 -1.33 -2.49
N ASP A 232 5.14 -1.19 -1.68
CA ASP A 232 4.46 -2.30 -1.04
C ASP A 232 3.00 -2.34 -1.49
N ASN A 233 2.61 -3.46 -2.11
CA ASN A 233 1.24 -3.69 -2.61
C ASN A 233 0.67 -2.50 -3.40
N SER A 234 1.52 -1.90 -4.24
CA SER A 234 1.19 -0.67 -4.96
C SER A 234 1.38 -0.86 -6.47
N LEU A 235 0.59 -0.14 -7.25
CA LEU A 235 0.67 -0.13 -8.71
C LEU A 235 1.15 1.25 -9.17
N ILE A 236 2.25 1.27 -9.92
CA ILE A 236 2.84 2.50 -10.47
C ILE A 236 2.86 2.42 -11.99
N GLU A 237 2.14 3.33 -12.63
CA GLU A 237 2.02 3.46 -14.06
C GLU A 237 2.56 4.82 -14.50
N GLY A 238 3.47 4.81 -15.47
CA GLY A 238 3.94 6.02 -16.14
C GLY A 238 4.00 5.77 -17.65
N ASP A 239 3.51 6.72 -18.45
CA ASP A 239 3.51 6.59 -19.91
C ASP A 239 4.93 6.49 -20.49
N THR A 240 5.88 7.23 -19.89
CA THR A 240 7.30 7.17 -20.29
C THR A 240 8.02 6.01 -19.60
N ALA A 241 7.88 5.92 -18.28
CA ALA A 241 8.42 4.83 -17.47
C ALA A 241 7.68 4.74 -16.13
N SER A 242 7.47 3.54 -15.60
CA SER A 242 6.90 3.39 -14.24
C SER A 242 7.89 3.88 -13.17
N ILE A 243 9.17 3.54 -13.30
CA ILE A 243 10.23 3.88 -12.33
C ILE A 243 11.51 4.22 -13.10
N ASP A 244 12.12 5.36 -12.78
CA ASP A 244 13.45 5.77 -13.22
C ASP A 244 14.36 5.92 -11.99
N ALA A 245 15.42 5.13 -11.91
CA ALA A 245 16.35 5.10 -10.78
C ALA A 245 17.76 5.44 -11.26
N SER A 246 18.35 6.52 -10.73
CA SER A 246 19.69 7.00 -11.08
C SER A 246 20.53 7.33 -9.84
N ASP A 247 21.83 7.57 -10.07
CA ASP A 247 22.75 8.12 -9.07
C ASP A 247 22.84 7.31 -7.76
N GLY A 248 22.79 5.98 -7.89
CA GLY A 248 22.87 5.07 -6.73
C GLY A 248 21.56 4.92 -5.96
N ALA A 249 20.43 5.34 -6.53
CA ALA A 249 19.12 5.06 -5.96
C ALA A 249 18.85 3.55 -5.82
N GLN A 250 18.11 3.19 -4.77
CA GLN A 250 17.72 1.81 -4.47
C GLN A 250 16.19 1.73 -4.46
N VAL A 251 15.64 0.73 -5.15
CA VAL A 251 14.20 0.52 -5.26
C VAL A 251 13.88 -0.90 -4.78
N TYR A 252 12.94 -0.99 -3.86
CA TYR A 252 12.42 -2.22 -3.26
C TYR A 252 10.94 -2.33 -3.63
N ALA A 253 10.57 -3.39 -4.35
CA ALA A 253 9.22 -3.63 -4.86
C ALA A 253 8.89 -5.12 -4.86
#